data_AF-A0AA86MVV4-F1
#
_entry.id   AF-A0AA86MVV4-F1
#
_cell.length_a   1.000
_cell.length_b   1.000
_cell.length_c   1.000
_cell.angle_alpha   90.00
_cell.angle_beta   90.00
_cell.angle_gamma   90.00
#
_symmetry.space_group_name_H-M   'P 1'
#
loop_
_entity.id
_entity.type
_entity.pdbx_description
1 polymer ?
#
loop_
_entity_poly.entity_id
_entity_poly.type
_entity_poly.pdbx_seq_one_letter_code
_entity_poly.pdbx_strand_id
1 'polypeptide(L)'
;MKNRSRFCLLALAVACQGCSEGAKLLQVSEQGGVVVYPFRPETGSMTSTFRRDAIRLIEEQCGRRYTIVREGEARGRSRVHNVQGSQEIVQERRWGIQFECK
;
A
#
# COMPACT_ATOMS: atom_id res chain seq x y z
N MET A 1 21.00 -39.47 -1.92
CA MET A 1 19.58 -39.07 -1.97
C MET A 1 19.19 -37.98 -0.93
N LYS A 2 20.13 -37.24 -0.32
CA LYS A 2 19.87 -36.32 0.82
C LYS A 2 19.76 -34.82 0.44
N ASN A 3 20.12 -34.45 -0.78
CA ASN A 3 20.12 -33.04 -1.26
C ASN A 3 18.78 -32.58 -1.88
N ARG A 4 17.91 -33.51 -2.32
CA ARG A 4 16.60 -33.17 -2.91
C ARG A 4 15.61 -32.65 -1.87
N SER A 5 15.67 -33.17 -0.65
CA SER A 5 14.79 -32.78 0.47
C SER A 5 15.02 -31.35 0.94
N ARG A 6 16.27 -30.86 0.92
CA ARG A 6 16.61 -29.48 1.32
C ARG A 6 16.12 -28.44 0.32
N PHE A 7 16.14 -28.77 -0.98
CA PHE A 7 15.65 -27.88 -2.03
C PHE A 7 14.14 -27.65 -1.97
N CYS A 8 13.36 -28.69 -1.66
CA CYS A 8 11.91 -28.55 -1.49
C CYS A 8 11.54 -27.65 -0.29
N LEU A 9 12.32 -27.73 0.81
CA LEU A 9 12.08 -26.90 1.99
C LEU A 9 12.40 -25.42 1.73
N LEU A 10 13.46 -25.13 0.97
CA LEU A 10 13.79 -23.76 0.56
C LEU A 10 12.77 -23.17 -0.41
N ALA A 11 12.27 -23.97 -1.36
CA ALA A 11 11.24 -23.52 -2.31
C ALA A 11 9.91 -23.19 -1.62
N LEU A 12 9.52 -23.96 -0.58
CA LEU A 12 8.31 -23.71 0.19
C LEU A 12 8.40 -22.43 1.03
N ALA A 13 9.60 -22.08 1.53
CA ALA A 13 9.80 -20.87 2.33
C ALA A 13 9.68 -19.57 1.52
N VAL A 14 10.00 -19.59 0.22
CA VAL A 14 9.91 -18.40 -0.65
C VAL A 14 8.47 -18.10 -1.08
N ALA A 15 7.58 -19.09 -1.05
CA ALA A 15 6.18 -18.95 -1.49
C ALA A 15 5.28 -18.19 -0.50
N CYS A 16 5.73 -17.92 0.73
CA CYS A 16 4.97 -17.18 1.74
C CYS A 16 5.27 -15.66 1.75
N GLN A 17 5.68 -15.08 0.62
CA GLN A 17 5.67 -13.63 0.49
C GLN A 17 4.22 -13.17 0.28
N GLY A 18 3.54 -12.81 1.37
CA GLY A 18 2.19 -12.27 1.31
C GLY A 18 2.12 -11.02 0.43
N CYS A 19 1.16 -10.96 -0.49
CA CYS A 19 0.86 -9.75 -1.25
C CYS A 19 0.26 -8.69 -0.32
N SER A 20 1.10 -7.85 0.29
CA SER A 20 0.61 -6.65 0.98
C SER A 20 0.01 -5.71 -0.06
N GLU A 21 -1.23 -5.30 0.18
CA GLU A 21 -1.98 -4.38 -0.69
C GLU A 21 -1.27 -3.00 -0.67
N GLY A 22 -0.52 -2.67 -1.73
CA GLY A 22 0.30 -1.44 -1.83
C GLY A 22 -0.49 -0.18 -2.19
N ALA A 23 0.15 0.77 -2.89
CA ALA A 23 -0.53 1.97 -3.38
C ALA A 23 -1.61 1.64 -4.43
N LYS A 24 -2.74 2.36 -4.40
CA LYS A 24 -3.90 2.13 -5.28
C LYS A 24 -4.59 3.43 -5.67
N LEU A 25 -5.01 3.54 -6.93
CA LEU A 25 -5.96 4.59 -7.35
C LEU A 25 -7.38 4.21 -6.90
N LEU A 26 -8.08 5.14 -6.24
CA LEU A 26 -9.49 4.96 -5.84
C LEU A 26 -10.46 5.73 -6.73
N GLN A 27 -10.06 6.89 -7.23
CA GLN A 27 -10.87 7.72 -8.11
C GLN A 27 -9.99 8.11 -9.28
N VAL A 28 -10.45 7.79 -10.50
CA VAL A 28 -9.74 8.05 -11.74
C VAL A 28 -10.64 8.88 -12.63
N SER A 29 -10.15 10.01 -13.08
CA SER A 29 -10.75 10.83 -14.14
C SER A 29 -9.66 11.24 -15.12
N GLU A 30 -10.05 11.75 -16.29
CA GLU A 30 -9.09 12.31 -17.26
C GLU A 30 -8.34 13.53 -16.69
N GLN A 31 -8.92 14.20 -15.70
CA GLN A 31 -8.38 15.43 -15.11
C GLN A 31 -7.57 15.19 -13.84
N GLY A 32 -7.57 13.98 -13.28
CA GLY A 32 -6.93 13.71 -12.00
C GLY A 32 -7.56 12.55 -11.23
N GLY A 33 -7.21 12.45 -9.95
CA GLY A 33 -7.68 11.36 -9.12
C GLY A 33 -7.21 11.39 -7.67
N VAL A 34 -7.46 10.28 -6.98
CA VAL A 34 -6.97 10.05 -5.62
C VAL A 34 -6.24 8.71 -5.58
N VAL A 35 -4.98 8.74 -5.18
CA VAL A 35 -4.19 7.56 -4.85
C VAL A 35 -4.11 7.40 -3.33
N VAL A 36 -4.27 6.19 -2.83
CA VAL A 36 -4.11 5.87 -1.41
C VAL A 36 -3.05 4.80 -1.22
N TYR A 37 -2.35 4.85 -0.09
CA TYR A 37 -1.37 3.83 0.27
C TYR A 37 -1.36 3.59 1.78
N PRO A 38 -1.04 2.36 2.23
CA PRO A 38 -0.91 2.06 3.66
C PRO A 38 0.37 2.70 4.23
N PHE A 39 0.30 3.13 5.48
CA PHE A 39 1.48 3.56 6.22
C PHE A 39 1.42 3.09 7.67
N ARG A 40 2.60 2.86 8.24
CA ARG A 40 2.77 2.57 9.66
C ARG A 40 2.91 3.88 10.42
N PRO A 41 2.12 4.13 11.49
CA PRO A 41 2.20 5.39 12.23
C PRO A 41 3.59 5.64 12.84
N GLU A 42 4.34 4.60 13.17
CA GLU A 42 5.69 4.67 13.72
C GLU A 42 6.71 5.20 12.70
N THR A 43 6.55 4.82 11.43
CA THR A 43 7.44 5.25 10.35
C THR A 43 7.00 6.59 9.75
N GLY A 44 5.68 6.81 9.67
CA GLY A 44 5.07 8.00 9.07
C GLY A 44 4.64 7.78 7.61
N SER A 45 3.77 8.66 7.11
CA SER A 45 3.21 8.55 5.76
C SER A 45 4.20 8.97 4.66
N MET A 46 5.11 9.91 4.95
CA MET A 46 6.09 10.43 3.98
C MET A 46 7.22 9.45 3.68
N THR A 47 7.62 8.67 4.67
CA THR A 47 8.75 7.73 4.66
C THR A 47 8.33 6.31 4.25
N SER A 48 7.02 6.07 4.13
CA SER A 48 6.49 4.79 3.65
C SER A 48 6.99 4.51 2.24
N THR A 49 7.56 3.33 2.02
CA THR A 49 8.01 2.87 0.69
C THR A 49 6.89 2.98 -0.35
N PHE A 50 5.63 2.79 0.07
CA PHE A 50 4.46 2.87 -0.79
C PHE A 50 4.14 4.29 -1.29
N ARG A 51 4.73 5.34 -0.70
CA ARG A 51 4.61 6.70 -1.26
C ARG A 51 5.24 6.77 -2.64
N ARG A 52 6.38 6.11 -2.86
CA ARG A 52 7.05 6.08 -4.18
C ARG A 52 6.17 5.40 -5.22
N ASP A 53 5.51 4.31 -4.84
CA ASP A 53 4.55 3.64 -5.72
C ASP A 53 3.33 4.53 -6.01
N ALA A 54 2.83 5.26 -5.01
CA ALA A 54 1.72 6.19 -5.20
C ALA A 54 2.08 7.30 -6.21
N ILE A 55 3.26 7.90 -6.09
CA ILE A 55 3.75 8.90 -7.05
C ILE A 55 3.92 8.28 -8.44
N ARG A 56 4.46 7.07 -8.54
CA ARG A 56 4.58 6.36 -9.82
C ARG A 56 3.23 6.15 -10.50
N LEU A 57 2.19 5.77 -9.76
CA LEU A 57 0.83 5.64 -10.30
C LEU A 57 0.27 6.97 -10.83
N ILE A 58 0.57 8.10 -10.15
CA ILE A 58 0.20 9.43 -10.64
C ILE A 58 0.96 9.77 -11.93
N GLU A 59 2.25 9.46 -11.99
CA GLU A 59 3.07 9.68 -13.18
C GLU A 59 2.62 8.83 -14.36
N GLU A 60 2.25 7.57 -14.13
CA GLU A 60 1.68 6.67 -15.14
C GLU A 60 0.35 7.23 -15.68
N GLN A 61 -0.45 7.89 -14.84
CA GLN A 61 -1.72 8.51 -15.24
C GLN A 61 -1.54 9.82 -16.04
N CYS A 62 -0.69 10.74 -15.56
CA CYS A 62 -0.60 12.10 -16.10
C CYS A 62 0.67 12.38 -16.92
N GLY A 63 1.56 11.41 -17.11
CA GLY A 63 2.80 11.59 -17.88
C GLY A 63 3.76 12.63 -17.26
N ARG A 64 3.87 12.66 -15.94
CA ARG A 64 4.65 13.63 -15.11
C ARG A 64 4.14 15.08 -15.10
N ARG A 65 3.06 15.39 -15.81
CA ARG A 65 2.41 16.70 -15.73
C ARG A 65 1.24 16.63 -14.77
N TYR A 66 1.51 16.85 -13.49
CA TYR A 66 0.46 16.84 -12.46
C TYR A 66 0.73 17.89 -11.38
N THR A 67 -0.28 18.13 -10.55
CA THR A 67 -0.15 18.86 -9.30
C THR A 67 -0.83 18.09 -8.19
N ILE A 68 -0.22 18.10 -7.00
CA ILE A 68 -0.85 17.54 -5.81
C ILE A 68 -1.74 18.65 -5.22
N VAL A 69 -3.03 18.39 -5.17
CA VAL A 69 -4.04 19.34 -4.68
C VAL A 69 -4.18 19.25 -3.16
N ARG A 70 -4.19 18.01 -2.63
CA ARG A 70 -4.38 17.76 -1.21
C ARG A 70 -3.76 16.43 -0.81
N GLU A 71 -3.18 16.39 0.38
CA GLU A 71 -2.75 15.16 1.03
C GLU A 71 -3.35 15.06 2.43
N GLY A 72 -3.60 13.84 2.89
CA GLY A 72 -4.07 13.61 4.25
C GLY A 72 -4.38 12.16 4.54
N GLU A 73 -4.69 11.87 5.80
CA GLU A 73 -5.15 10.54 6.18
C GLU A 73 -6.52 10.25 5.55
N ALA A 74 -6.58 9.20 4.73
CA ALA A 74 -7.82 8.68 4.21
C ALA A 74 -8.45 7.78 5.28
N ARG A 75 -9.79 7.74 5.37
CA ARG A 75 -10.50 6.82 6.28
C ARG A 75 -10.01 5.39 6.04
N GLY A 76 -9.20 4.88 6.96
CA GLY A 76 -8.70 3.51 6.95
C GLY A 76 -9.84 2.51 7.13
N ARG A 77 -9.64 1.28 6.66
CA ARG A 77 -10.59 0.18 6.89
C ARG A 77 -10.24 -0.43 8.25
N SER A 78 -11.07 -0.22 9.28
CA SER A 78 -10.87 -0.89 10.57
C SER A 78 -11.26 -2.36 10.45
N ARG A 79 -10.30 -3.28 10.64
CA ARG A 79 -10.58 -4.71 10.77
C ARG A 79 -10.31 -5.12 12.21
N VAL A 80 -11.33 -5.66 12.87
CA VAL A 80 -11.20 -6.24 14.22
C VAL A 80 -10.69 -7.67 14.04
N HIS A 81 -9.47 -7.95 14.49
CA HIS A 81 -8.94 -9.31 14.53
C HIS A 81 -9.16 -9.88 15.94
N ASN A 82 -9.91 -10.97 16.04
CA ASN A 82 -10.02 -11.74 17.27
C ASN A 82 -8.86 -12.73 17.33
N VAL A 83 -7.85 -12.46 18.16
CA VAL A 83 -6.73 -13.36 18.39
C VAL A 83 -6.82 -13.91 19.81
N GLN A 84 -7.08 -15.21 19.95
CA GLN A 84 -7.01 -15.97 21.21
C GLN A 84 -7.52 -15.23 22.46
N GLY A 85 -8.74 -14.70 22.42
CA GLY A 85 -9.38 -14.05 23.58
C GLY A 85 -9.03 -12.56 23.77
N SER A 86 -8.21 -11.98 22.89
CA SER A 86 -7.95 -10.54 22.80
C SER A 86 -8.54 -9.97 21.50
N GLN A 87 -9.15 -8.79 21.59
CA GLN A 87 -9.56 -8.00 20.42
C GLN A 87 -8.41 -7.06 20.05
N GLU A 88 -7.66 -7.40 18.99
CA GLU A 88 -6.67 -6.49 18.45
C GLU A 88 -7.31 -5.67 17.31
N ILE A 89 -7.49 -4.37 17.55
CA ILE A 89 -7.95 -3.44 16.52
C ILE A 89 -6.74 -3.07 15.66
N VAL A 90 -6.52 -3.82 14.59
CA VAL A 90 -5.53 -3.44 13.56
C VAL A 90 -6.16 -2.34 12.71
N GLN A 91 -5.91 -1.09 13.08
CA GLN A 91 -6.33 0.06 12.30
C GLN A 91 -5.34 0.27 11.15
N GLU A 92 -5.64 -0.28 9.96
CA GLU A 92 -4.87 0.00 8.75
C GLU A 92 -5.05 1.46 8.33
N ARG A 93 -4.18 2.35 8.82
CA ARG A 93 -4.15 3.75 8.42
C ARG A 93 -3.67 3.87 6.98
N ARG A 94 -4.37 4.69 6.19
CA ARG A 94 -4.04 4.95 4.79
C ARG A 94 -3.83 6.43 4.58
N TRP A 95 -2.83 6.78 3.79
CA TRP A 95 -2.59 8.14 3.35
C TRP A 95 -3.14 8.31 1.94
N GLY A 96 -3.87 9.39 1.71
CA GLY A 96 -4.42 9.76 0.40
C GLY A 96 -3.69 10.96 -0.19
N ILE A 97 -3.44 10.91 -1.49
CA ILE A 97 -2.93 12.02 -2.30
C ILE A 97 -3.96 12.28 -3.40
N GLN A 98 -4.58 13.46 -3.36
CA GLN A 98 -5.40 13.98 -4.44
C GLN A 98 -4.51 14.75 -5.42
N PHE A 99 -4.65 14.44 -6.70
CA PHE A 99 -3.86 15.03 -7.77
C PHE A 99 -4.73 15.44 -8.95
N GLU A 100 -4.25 16.42 -9.70
CA GLU A 100 -4.83 16.86 -10.98
C GLU A 100 -3.75 16.79 -12.08
N CYS A 101 -4.12 16.29 -13.24
CA CYS A 101 -3.24 16.28 -14.43
C CYS A 101 -3.18 17.69 -15.05
N LYS A 102 -2.07 18.00 -15.74
CA LYS A 102 -1.82 19.26 -16.45
C LYS A 102 -1.59 19.06 -17.94
#